data_AF-A0A972N869-F1
#
_entry.id   AF-A0A972N869-F1
#
_cell.length_a   1.000
_cell.length_b   1.000
_cell.length_c   1.000
_cell.angle_alpha   90.00
_cell.angle_beta   90.00
_cell.angle_gamma   90.00
#
_symmetry.space_group_name_H-M   'P 1'
#
loop_
_entity.id
_entity.type
_entity.pdbx_description
1 polymer ?
#
loop_
_entity_poly.entity_id
_entity_poly.type
_entity_poly.pdbx_seq_one_letter_code
_entity_poly.pdbx_strand_id
1 'polypeptide(L)'
;SDELRQALQEMEIQLVHPTTTPYLLPNSTVGLAQADAAIAETGTLVFQLSSQKVWRTLLVPSTLIILVHAQNIFPAWDEWVRQEAQLPAFYLTGRTTTYALSRTPLPAHGPQDIHVILIAEEPIT
;
A
#
# COMPACT_ATOMS: atom_id res chain seq x y z
N SER A 1 -0.54 18.31 -4.40
CA SER A 1 -0.54 19.66 -4.99
C SER A 1 -1.48 19.66 -6.19
N ASP A 2 -2.00 20.82 -6.57
CA ASP A 2 -2.83 20.95 -7.77
C ASP A 2 -2.04 20.64 -9.06
N GLU A 3 -0.74 20.94 -9.06
CA GLU A 3 0.19 20.63 -10.15
C GLU A 3 0.27 19.14 -10.46
N LEU A 4 0.36 18.28 -9.45
CA LEU A 4 0.39 16.81 -9.66
C LEU A 4 -0.93 16.34 -10.29
N ARG A 5 -2.06 16.87 -9.81
CA ARG A 5 -3.37 16.51 -10.36
C ARG A 5 -3.48 16.92 -11.82
N GLN A 6 -2.99 18.11 -12.16
CA GLN A 6 -2.98 18.61 -13.53
C GLN A 6 -2.07 17.76 -14.44
N ALA A 7 -0.84 17.47 -14.01
CA ALA A 7 0.08 16.63 -14.78
C ALA A 7 -0.50 15.23 -15.05
N LEU A 8 -1.15 14.62 -14.06
CA LEU A 8 -1.82 13.33 -14.24
C LEU A 8 -2.98 13.41 -15.24
N GLN A 9 -3.75 14.51 -15.22
CA GLN A 9 -4.82 14.73 -16.18
C GLN A 9 -4.29 14.93 -17.62
N GLU A 10 -3.19 15.67 -17.79
CA GLU A 10 -2.53 15.86 -19.09
C GLU A 10 -1.98 14.55 -19.67
N MET A 11 -1.61 13.60 -18.80
CA MET A 11 -1.21 12.24 -19.17
C MET A 11 -2.40 11.28 -19.35
N GLU A 12 -3.63 11.79 -19.32
CA GLU A 12 -4.87 11.01 -19.40
C GLU A 12 -5.03 9.95 -18.29
N ILE A 13 -4.36 10.17 -17.14
CA ILE A 13 -4.44 9.30 -15.97
C ILE A 13 -5.66 9.70 -15.14
N GLN A 14 -6.63 8.79 -15.04
CA GLN A 14 -7.81 8.99 -14.21
C GLN A 14 -7.50 8.73 -12.73
N LEU A 15 -7.71 9.74 -11.89
CA LEU A 15 -7.60 9.62 -10.44
C LEU A 15 -8.90 9.10 -9.82
N VAL A 16 -8.82 7.95 -9.16
CA VAL A 16 -9.93 7.35 -8.39
C VAL A 16 -9.60 7.45 -6.90
N HIS A 17 -10.47 8.09 -6.13
CA HIS A 17 -10.31 8.14 -4.67
C HIS A 17 -11.18 7.07 -4.01
N PRO A 18 -10.61 6.18 -3.19
CA PRO A 18 -11.31 4.99 -2.70
C PRO A 18 -12.49 5.29 -1.77
N THR A 19 -12.56 6.49 -1.18
CA THR A 19 -13.70 6.92 -0.35
C THR A 19 -14.76 7.70 -1.14
N THR A 20 -14.38 8.40 -2.21
CA THR A 20 -15.28 9.31 -2.94
C THR A 20 -15.94 8.62 -4.13
N THR A 21 -15.19 7.75 -4.82
CA THR A 21 -15.65 7.01 -6.00
C THR A 21 -15.34 5.52 -5.88
N PRO A 22 -15.79 4.85 -4.79
CA PRO A 22 -15.42 3.46 -4.50
C PRO A 22 -15.86 2.46 -5.59
N TYR A 23 -16.90 2.80 -6.36
CA TYR A 23 -17.44 1.99 -7.45
C TYR A 23 -16.55 1.99 -8.71
N LEU A 24 -15.60 2.91 -8.83
CA LEU A 24 -14.62 2.94 -9.94
C LEU A 24 -13.36 2.12 -9.64
N LEU A 25 -13.15 1.70 -8.38
CA LEU A 25 -11.99 0.91 -7.97
C LEU A 25 -11.80 -0.38 -8.79
N PRO A 26 -12.85 -1.16 -9.15
CA PRO A 26 -12.68 -2.37 -9.95
C PRO A 26 -12.06 -2.12 -11.34
N ASN A 27 -12.15 -0.89 -11.86
CA ASN A 27 -11.59 -0.52 -13.16
C ASN A 27 -10.19 0.10 -13.04
N SER A 28 -9.66 0.23 -11.81
CA SER A 28 -8.36 0.84 -11.57
C SER A 28 -7.24 -0.18 -11.79
N THR A 29 -6.28 0.16 -12.65
CA THR A 29 -5.14 -0.72 -12.98
C THR A 29 -4.00 -0.62 -11.97
N VAL A 30 -3.83 0.56 -11.37
CA VAL A 30 -2.75 0.86 -10.41
C VAL A 30 -3.33 1.36 -9.10
N GLY A 31 -2.89 0.77 -8.00
CA GLY A 31 -3.11 1.25 -6.64
C GLY A 31 -1.89 2.03 -6.15
N LEU A 32 -2.13 3.14 -5.46
CA LEU A 32 -1.09 3.87 -4.75
C LEU A 32 -1.47 3.93 -3.27
N ALA A 33 -0.56 3.49 -2.41
CA ALA A 33 -0.75 3.52 -0.97
C ALA A 33 0.53 3.94 -0.26
N GLN A 34 0.37 4.43 0.96
CA GLN A 34 1.49 4.70 1.86
C GLN A 34 1.40 3.73 3.04
N ALA A 35 2.50 3.05 3.33
CA ALA A 35 2.61 2.22 4.53
C ALA A 35 2.82 3.12 5.75
N ASP A 36 2.18 2.75 6.86
CA ASP A 36 2.37 3.38 8.16
C ASP A 36 3.70 2.94 8.79
N ALA A 37 4.07 1.67 8.59
CA ALA A 37 5.35 1.13 9.03
C ALA A 37 5.83 0.02 8.09
N ALA A 38 7.13 -0.24 8.11
CA ALA A 38 7.74 -1.40 7.50
C ALA A 38 8.59 -2.15 8.53
N ILE A 39 8.42 -3.46 8.65
CA ILE A 39 9.18 -4.31 9.55
C ILE A 39 10.26 -5.03 8.74
N ALA A 40 11.52 -4.65 8.95
CA ALA A 40 12.65 -5.13 8.19
C ALA A 40 12.89 -6.64 8.38
N GLU A 41 12.73 -7.14 9.61
CA GLU A 41 12.89 -8.56 9.96
C GLU A 41 12.07 -9.50 9.06
N THR A 42 10.82 -9.13 8.77
CA THR A 42 9.88 -9.98 8.02
C THR A 42 9.61 -9.48 6.60
N GLY A 43 10.12 -8.29 6.24
CA GLY A 43 9.71 -7.58 5.03
C GLY A 43 8.20 -7.30 5.02
N THR A 44 7.62 -6.96 6.18
CA THR A 44 6.18 -6.68 6.31
C THR A 44 5.90 -5.19 6.20
N LEU A 45 4.90 -4.82 5.41
CA LEU A 45 4.34 -3.47 5.34
C LEU A 45 3.05 -3.43 6.14
N VAL A 46 2.89 -2.39 6.95
CA VAL A 46 1.76 -2.19 7.85
C VAL A 46 0.93 -1.01 7.35
N PHE A 47 -0.39 -1.21 7.30
CA PHE A 47 -1.36 -0.19 6.95
C PHE A 47 -2.41 -0.11 8.05
N GLN A 48 -2.35 0.94 8.86
CA GLN A 48 -3.36 1.19 9.88
C GLN A 48 -4.69 1.54 9.21
N LEU A 49 -5.75 0.86 9.63
CA LEU A 49 -7.09 1.10 9.13
C LEU A 49 -7.67 2.32 9.84
N SER A 50 -8.21 3.24 9.05
CA SER A 50 -8.94 4.39 9.56
C SER A 50 -10.10 4.72 8.63
N SER A 51 -10.98 5.64 9.05
CA SER A 51 -12.05 6.16 8.19
C SER A 51 -11.52 6.81 6.91
N GLN A 52 -10.25 7.22 6.88
CA GLN A 52 -9.58 7.83 5.73
C GLN A 52 -8.74 6.82 4.93
N LYS A 53 -8.32 5.70 5.52
CA LYS A 53 -7.46 4.68 4.88
C LYS A 53 -8.26 3.43 4.56
N VAL A 54 -8.66 3.31 3.29
CA VAL A 54 -9.44 2.18 2.79
C VAL A 54 -8.51 1.09 2.24
N TRP A 55 -8.54 -0.09 2.86
CA TRP A 55 -7.72 -1.25 2.47
C TRP A 55 -8.00 -1.76 1.04
N ARG A 56 -9.14 -1.41 0.43
CA ARG A 56 -9.52 -1.86 -0.92
C ARG A 56 -8.50 -1.45 -1.99
N THR A 57 -7.83 -0.31 -1.81
CA THR A 57 -6.74 0.12 -2.71
C THR A 57 -5.57 -0.87 -2.75
N LEU A 58 -5.39 -1.66 -1.68
CA LEU A 58 -4.31 -2.64 -1.56
C LEU A 58 -4.62 -3.98 -2.23
N LEU A 59 -5.87 -4.19 -2.69
CA LEU A 59 -6.33 -5.51 -3.13
C LEU A 59 -6.93 -5.55 -4.52
N VAL A 60 -7.57 -4.45 -4.94
CA VAL A 60 -8.34 -4.44 -6.19
C VAL A 60 -7.44 -4.22 -7.42
N PRO A 61 -6.51 -3.25 -7.43
CA PRO A 61 -5.67 -3.02 -8.60
C PRO A 61 -4.65 -4.15 -8.82
N SER A 62 -4.35 -4.45 -10.08
CA SER A 62 -3.37 -5.48 -10.46
C SER A 62 -1.93 -5.08 -10.13
N THR A 63 -1.61 -3.79 -10.16
CA THR A 63 -0.32 -3.24 -9.79
C THR A 63 -0.48 -2.37 -8.55
N LEU A 64 0.36 -2.56 -7.53
CA LEU A 64 0.34 -1.76 -6.31
C LEU A 64 1.69 -1.09 -6.09
N ILE A 65 1.67 0.24 -5.99
CA ILE A 65 2.81 1.05 -5.60
C ILE A 65 2.64 1.43 -4.14
N ILE A 66 3.65 1.15 -3.33
CA ILE A 66 3.65 1.41 -1.89
C ILE A 66 4.79 2.37 -1.57
N LEU A 67 4.44 3.50 -0.99
CA LEU A 67 5.40 4.47 -0.46
C LEU A 67 5.73 4.12 0.99
N VAL A 68 7.02 4.11 1.32
CA VAL A 68 7.52 3.87 2.68
C VAL A 68 8.52 4.97 3.01
N HIS A 69 8.25 5.76 4.05
CA HIS A 69 9.25 6.70 4.55
C HIS A 69 10.34 5.93 5.28
N ALA A 70 11.61 6.28 5.02
CA ALA A 70 12.76 5.60 5.64
C ALA A 70 12.71 5.63 7.18
N GLN A 71 12.18 6.73 7.76
CA GLN A 71 11.99 6.86 9.22
C GLN A 71 10.93 5.93 9.80
N ASN A 72 10.04 5.36 8.97
CA ASN A 72 8.99 4.43 9.38
C ASN A 72 9.41 2.96 9.19
N ILE A 73 10.71 2.70 8.99
CA ILE A 73 11.25 1.34 8.92
C ILE A 73 11.74 0.95 10.32
N PHE A 74 11.13 -0.09 10.86
CA PHE A 74 11.46 -0.68 12.15
C PHE A 74 12.25 -1.97 11.92
N PRO A 75 13.36 -2.20 12.67
CA PRO A 75 14.11 -3.45 12.61
C PRO A 75 13.24 -4.68 12.88
N ALA A 76 12.39 -4.62 13.91
CA ALA A 76 11.57 -5.73 14.40
C ALA A 76 10.18 -5.27 14.87
N TRP A 77 9.26 -6.23 15.01
CA TRP A 77 7.88 -5.97 15.43
C TRP A 77 7.75 -5.33 16.80
N ASP A 78 8.59 -5.76 17.74
CA ASP A 78 8.54 -5.30 19.13
C ASP A 78 8.90 -3.82 19.26
N GLU A 79 9.78 -3.31 18.40
CA GLU A 79 10.11 -1.89 18.31
C GLU A 79 8.92 -1.04 17.84
N TRP A 80 8.21 -1.50 16.80
CA TRP A 80 7.01 -0.82 16.32
C TRP A 80 5.88 -0.84 17.37
N VAL A 81 5.59 -2.01 17.95
CA VAL A 81 4.53 -2.18 18.96
C VAL A 81 4.77 -1.33 20.21
N ARG A 82 6.04 -1.11 20.59
CA ARG A 82 6.37 -0.25 21.74
C ARG A 82 6.12 1.23 21.48
N GLN A 83 6.21 1.69 20.23
CA GLN A 83 6.14 3.10 19.87
C GLN A 83 4.72 3.54 19.46
N GLU A 84 3.91 2.62 18.92
CA GLU A 84 2.63 2.96 18.31
C GLU A 84 1.41 2.40 19.06
N ALA A 85 0.32 3.17 19.08
CA ALA A 85 -0.96 2.69 19.55
C ALA A 85 -1.55 1.68 18.54
N GLN A 86 -1.89 0.46 18.99
CA GLN A 86 -2.37 -0.60 18.11
C GLN A 86 -3.81 -0.33 17.61
N LEU A 87 -3.93 0.27 16.43
CA LEU A 87 -5.16 0.29 15.65
C LEU A 87 -5.29 -1.01 14.83
N PRO A 88 -6.51 -1.40 14.43
CA PRO A 88 -6.68 -2.46 13.44
C PRO A 88 -5.83 -2.16 12.20
N ALA A 89 -5.02 -3.12 11.76
CA ALA A 89 -4.10 -2.92 10.65
C ALA A 89 -4.20 -4.06 9.62
N PHE A 90 -3.88 -3.72 8.39
CA PHE A 90 -3.67 -4.65 7.30
C PHE A 90 -2.18 -4.86 7.08
N TYR A 91 -1.76 -6.09 6.79
CA TYR A 91 -0.36 -6.47 6.68
C TYR A 91 -0.07 -7.10 5.33
N LEU A 92 0.99 -6.63 4.66
CA LEU A 92 1.54 -7.25 3.45
C LEU A 92 2.95 -7.75 3.75
N THR A 93 3.16 -9.07 3.72
CA THR A 93 4.46 -9.68 4.11
C THR A 93 5.15 -10.28 2.90
N GLY A 94 6.42 -9.93 2.71
CA GLY A 94 7.29 -10.37 1.62
C GLY A 94 7.74 -11.83 1.71
N ARG A 95 6.80 -12.77 1.54
CA ARG A 95 7.04 -14.12 0.97
C ARG A 95 5.83 -14.55 0.15
N THR A 96 5.61 -13.92 -0.98
CA THR A 96 4.65 -14.38 -1.99
C THR A 96 5.28 -15.45 -2.87
N THR A 97 5.62 -16.61 -2.29
CA THR A 97 5.42 -17.86 -3.04
C THR A 97 4.06 -18.36 -2.60
N THR A 98 3.01 -17.86 -3.23
CA THR A 98 1.69 -18.46 -3.20
C THR A 98 1.80 -19.83 -3.85
N TYR A 99 2.26 -20.83 -3.11
CA TYR A 99 2.18 -22.22 -3.54
C TYR A 99 0.69 -22.58 -3.49
N ALA A 100 0.06 -22.52 -4.66
CA ALA A 100 -1.36 -22.79 -4.85
C ALA A 100 -1.69 -24.21 -4.35
N LEU A 101 -2.37 -24.30 -3.21
CA LEU A 101 -2.95 -25.54 -2.69
C LEU A 101 -4.47 -25.60 -2.89
N SER A 102 -5.05 -24.83 -3.82
CA SER A 102 -6.46 -24.97 -4.20
C SER A 102 -6.62 -25.30 -5.69
N ARG A 103 -7.30 -26.41 -5.98
CA ARG A 103 -7.72 -26.87 -7.32
C ARG A 103 -8.91 -26.07 -7.91
N THR A 104 -9.21 -24.92 -7.33
CA THR A 104 -10.29 -24.04 -7.76
C THR A 104 -9.73 -22.63 -7.85
N PRO A 105 -9.77 -21.98 -9.03
CA PRO A 105 -9.29 -20.62 -9.18
C PRO A 105 -10.28 -19.68 -8.48
N LEU A 106 -9.98 -19.33 -7.23
CA LEU A 106 -10.57 -18.12 -6.65
C LEU A 106 -9.98 -16.93 -7.43
N PRO A 107 -10.77 -15.91 -7.80
CA PRO A 107 -10.22 -14.62 -8.22
C PRO A 107 -9.65 -13.93 -6.96
N ALA A 108 -8.56 -14.46 -6.41
CA ALA A 108 -8.04 -14.12 -5.08
C ALA A 108 -6.52 -14.16 -5.04
N HIS A 109 -5.89 -13.52 -6.00
CA HIS A 109 -4.51 -13.10 -5.88
C HIS A 109 -4.62 -11.59 -5.93
N GLY A 110 -4.21 -10.89 -4.87
CA GLY A 110 -4.20 -9.43 -4.82
C GLY A 110 -3.27 -8.86 -5.91
N PRO A 111 -2.67 -7.69 -5.70
CA PRO A 111 -1.76 -7.12 -6.70
C PRO A 111 -0.71 -8.14 -7.15
N GLN A 112 -0.62 -8.33 -8.47
CA GLN A 112 0.34 -9.23 -9.12
C GLN A 112 1.74 -8.63 -9.08
N ASP A 113 1.81 -7.31 -9.27
CA ASP A 113 3.04 -6.52 -9.21
C ASP A 113 2.98 -5.58 -8.01
N ILE A 114 3.99 -5.68 -7.12
CA ILE A 114 4.12 -4.78 -5.97
C ILE A 114 5.45 -4.06 -6.08
N HIS A 115 5.38 -2.73 -6.18
CA HIS A 115 6.53 -1.84 -6.17
C HIS A 115 6.59 -1.11 -4.84
N VAL A 116 7.70 -1.27 -4.10
CA VAL A 116 7.93 -0.53 -2.86
C VAL A 116 8.95 0.57 -3.13
N ILE A 117 8.57 1.82 -2.88
CA ILE A 117 9.41 3.00 -3.07
C ILE A 117 9.77 3.54 -1.69
N LEU A 118 11.07 3.56 -1.39
CA LEU A 118 11.59 4.19 -0.19
C LEU A 118 11.74 5.69 -0.40
N ILE A 119 11.11 6.47 0.46
CA ILE A 119 11.23 7.92 0.50
C ILE A 119 12.25 8.25 1.58
N ALA A 120 13.45 8.66 1.15
CA ALA A 120 14.42 9.30 2.03
C ALA A 120 14.04 10.77 2.18
N GLU A 121 14.00 11.28 3.41
CA GLU A 121 13.93 12.72 3.61
C GLU A 121 15.32 13.30 3.36
N GLU A 122 15.42 14.28 2.47
CA GLU A 122 16.62 15.13 2.42
C GLU A 122 16.67 15.96 3.71
N PRO A 123 17.82 16.08 4.38
CA PRO A 123 17.93 16.99 5.52
C PRO A 123 17.60 18.41 5.03
N ILE A 124 16.58 19.01 5.66
CA ILE A 124 16.27 20.44 5.46
C ILE A 124 17.53 21.20 5.86
N THR A 125 18.25 21.74 4.86
CA THR A 125 19.49 22.50 5.05
C THR A 125 19.18 23.99 5.08
#